data_AF-A0A2E7SA17-F1
#
_entry.id   AF-A0A2E7SA17-F1
#
_cell.length_a   1.000
_cell.length_b   1.000
_cell.length_c   1.000
_cell.angle_alpha   90.00
_cell.angle_beta   90.00
_cell.angle_gamma   90.00
#
_symmetry.space_group_name_H-M   'P 1'
#
loop_
_entity.id
_entity.type
_entity.pdbx_description
1 polymer ?
#
loop_
_entity_poly.entity_id
_entity_poly.type
_entity_poly.pdbx_seq_one_letter_code
_entity_poly.pdbx_strand_id
1 'polypeptide(L)' 'MVSSRNELTYEAFLYLIQQAGLALTPEHDEELFSYVKNVLLSLDGLSTIDVGNSEPPMMFIPAQEKA' A
#
# COMPACT_ATOMS: atom_id res chain seq x y z
N MET A 1 8.50 -5.83 -21.25
CA MET A 1 9.13 -5.46 -19.97
C MET A 1 8.17 -4.52 -19.27
N VAL A 2 7.44 -5.00 -18.26
CA VAL A 2 6.59 -4.14 -17.43
C VAL A 2 7.56 -3.31 -16.60
N SER A 3 7.55 -2.00 -16.79
CA SER A 3 8.42 -1.10 -16.03
C SER A 3 7.83 -1.00 -14.61
N SER A 4 8.29 -1.86 -13.71
CA SER A 4 7.77 -2.04 -12.34
C SER A 4 8.13 -0.89 -11.39
N ARG A 5 8.24 0.34 -11.88
CA ARG A 5 8.27 1.50 -11.00
C ARG A 5 6.84 1.79 -10.59
N ASN A 6 6.44 1.23 -9.46
CA ASN A 6 5.23 1.62 -8.72
C ASN A 6 5.40 3.07 -8.22
N GLU A 7 5.40 4.02 -9.14
CA GLU A 7 5.35 5.44 -8.81
C GLU A 7 3.91 5.76 -8.40
N LEU A 8 3.66 5.76 -7.09
CA LEU A 8 2.41 6.26 -6.53
C LEU A 8 2.25 7.73 -6.93
N THR A 9 1.26 8.00 -7.78
CA THR A 9 0.90 9.37 -8.14
C THR A 9 0.11 10.01 -6.99
N TYR A 10 0.14 11.35 -6.92
CA TYR A 10 -0.60 12.08 -5.90
C TYR A 10 -2.12 11.86 -6.01
N GLU A 11 -2.64 11.77 -7.25
CA GLU A 11 -4.05 11.47 -7.51
C GLU A 11 -4.46 10.07 -7.02
N ALA A 12 -3.61 9.06 -7.27
CA ALA A 12 -3.84 7.71 -6.77
C ALA A 12 -3.78 7.65 -5.25
N PHE A 13 -2.87 8.42 -4.64
CA PHE A 13 -2.83 8.59 -3.19
C PHE A 13 -4.15 9.17 -2.66
N LEU A 14 -4.62 10.32 -3.17
CA LEU A 14 -5.89 10.95 -2.76
C LEU A 14 -7.09 9.99 -2.87
N TYR A 15 -7.14 9.20 -3.94
CA TYR A 15 -8.15 8.17 -4.10
C TYR A 15 -8.09 7.11 -2.99
N LEU A 16 -6.90 6.61 -2.64
CA LEU A 16 -6.72 5.57 -1.62
C LEU A 16 -7.07 6.07 -0.20
N ILE A 17 -6.68 7.29 0.16
CA ILE A 17 -7.05 7.88 1.47
C ILE A 17 -8.57 8.07 1.57
N GLN A 18 -9.24 8.48 0.48
CA GLN A 18 -10.69 8.54 0.44
C GLN A 18 -11.34 7.16 0.63
N GLN A 19 -10.83 6.12 -0.04
CA GLN A 19 -11.33 4.75 0.11
C GLN A 19 -11.09 4.19 1.52
N ALA A 20 -10.02 4.63 2.19
CA ALA A 20 -9.73 4.29 3.58
C ALA A 20 -10.62 5.03 4.59
N GLY A 21 -11.46 5.97 4.15
CA GLY A 21 -12.32 6.78 5.02
C GLY A 21 -11.55 7.81 5.85
N LEU A 22 -10.34 8.17 5.42
CA LEU A 22 -9.50 9.17 6.09
C LEU A 22 -9.86 10.57 5.55
N ALA A 23 -10.27 11.46 6.44
CA ALA A 23 -10.48 12.87 6.14
C ALA A 23 -9.27 13.66 6.65
N LEU A 24 -8.39 14.06 5.75
CA LEU A 24 -7.19 14.84 6.04
C LEU A 24 -7.40 16.30 5.64
N THR A 25 -6.73 17.21 6.34
CA THR A 25 -6.64 18.60 5.87
C THR A 25 -5.55 18.69 4.80
N PRO A 26 -5.64 19.64 3.86
CA PRO A 26 -4.71 19.72 2.73
C PRO A 26 -3.23 19.76 3.13
N GLU A 27 -2.89 20.33 4.29
CA GLU A 27 -1.52 20.40 4.80
C GLU A 27 -0.96 19.03 5.21
N HIS A 28 -1.82 18.12 5.68
CA HIS A 28 -1.41 16.77 6.09
C HIS A 28 -1.35 15.79 4.90
N ASP A 29 -2.03 16.09 3.79
CA ASP A 29 -2.03 15.25 2.59
C ASP A 29 -0.64 15.16 1.97
N GLU A 30 0.07 16.29 1.84
CA GLU A 30 1.39 16.33 1.23
C GLU A 30 2.47 15.65 2.09
N GLU A 31 2.39 15.83 3.41
CA GLU A 31 3.29 15.17 4.37
C GLU A 31 3.09 13.66 4.34
N LEU A 32 1.83 13.21 4.44
CA LEU A 32 1.52 11.79 4.40
C LEU A 32 1.86 11.16 3.06
N PHE A 33 1.61 11.85 1.94
CA PHE A 33 2.00 11.39 0.61
C PHE A 33 3.51 11.14 0.53
N SER A 34 4.31 12.09 1.02
CA SER A 34 5.77 11.97 1.04
C SER A 34 6.23 10.79 1.89
N TYR A 35 5.58 10.58 3.03
CA TYR A 35 5.87 9.43 3.89
C TYR A 35 5.53 8.10 3.21
N VAL A 36 4.32 7.96 2.67
CA VAL A 36 3.87 6.73 1.97
C VAL A 36 4.79 6.43 0.78
N LYS A 37 5.18 7.45 0.02
CA LYS A 37 6.11 7.28 -1.11
C LYS A 37 7.46 6.72 -0.67
N ASN A 38 8.02 7.21 0.43
CA ASN A 38 9.28 6.69 0.98
C ASN A 38 9.14 5.25 1.48
N VAL A 39 8.01 4.90 2.11
CA VAL A 39 7.73 3.51 2.51
C VAL A 39 7.68 2.60 1.27
N LEU A 40 6.95 2.98 0.22
CA LEU A 40 6.88 2.19 -1.01
C LEU A 40 8.25 2.01 -1.67
N LEU A 41 9.08 3.05 -1.69
CA LEU A 41 10.46 2.96 -2.20
C LEU A 41 11.31 2.00 -1.37
N SER A 42 11.13 1.95 -0.05
CA SER A 42 11.85 1.01 0.81
C SER A 42 11.50 -0.46 0.54
N LEU A 43 10.30 -0.72 -0.02
CA LEU A 43 9.82 -2.05 -0.35
C LEU A 43 10.26 -2.54 -1.73
N ASP A 44 10.91 -1.70 -2.54
CA ASP A 44 11.36 -2.04 -3.89
C ASP A 44 12.26 -3.30 -3.91
N GLY A 45 13.04 -3.50 -2.84
CA GLY A 45 13.88 -4.69 -2.67
C GLY A 45 13.10 -6.02 -2.65
N LEU A 46 11.82 -6.00 -2.25
CA LEU A 46 10.98 -7.22 -2.24
C LEU A 46 10.69 -7.74 -3.65
N SER A 47 10.78 -6.90 -4.68
CA SER A 47 10.57 -7.29 -6.09
C SER A 47 11.60 -8.31 -6.58
N THR A 48 12.73 -8.46 -5.87
CA THR A 48 13.80 -9.39 -6.21
C THR A 48 13.60 -10.80 -5.63
N ILE A 49 12.61 -10.98 -4.75
CA ILE A 49 12.33 -12.26 -4.11
C ILE A 49 11.53 -13.14 -5.08
N ASP A 50 12.08 -14.29 -5.46
CA ASP A 50 11.36 -15.28 -6.27
C ASP A 50 10.33 -16.03 -5.42
N VAL A 51 9.05 -15.82 -5.73
CA VAL A 51 7.91 -16.45 -5.07
C VAL A 51 7.20 -17.46 -5.98
N GLY A 52 7.77 -17.81 -7.14
CA GLY A 52 7.10 -18.64 -8.16
C GLY A 52 6.68 -20.04 -7.70
N ASN A 53 7.29 -20.57 -6.64
CA ASN A 53 6.98 -21.88 -6.05
C ASN A 53 6.44 -21.79 -4.61
N SER A 54 6.06 -20.59 -4.17
CA SER A 54 5.61 -20.30 -2.81
C SER A 54 4.13 -19.92 -2.82
N GLU A 55 3.28 -20.74 -2.21
CA GLU A 55 1.89 -20.34 -1.92
C GLU A 55 1.87 -19.38 -0.72
N PRO A 56 1.21 -18.20 -0.82
CA PRO A 56 1.06 -17.32 0.33
C PRO A 56 0.25 -18.04 1.42
N PRO A 57 0.61 -17.90 2.70
CA PRO A 57 -0.14 -18.52 3.78
C PRO A 57 -1.58 -17.98 3.79
N MET A 58 -2.53 -18.84 3.46
CA MET A 58 -3.96 -18.56 3.52
C MET A 58 -4.44 -18.60 4.98
N MET A 59 -3.93 -17.71 5.83
CA MET A 59 -4.47 -17.55 7.18
C MET A 59 -5.80 -16.80 7.11
N PHE A 60 -6.88 -17.57 7.07
CA PHE A 60 -8.23 -17.05 7.30
C PHE A 60 -8.35 -16.73 8.80
N ILE A 61 -8.38 -15.45 9.16
CA ILE A 61 -8.79 -15.03 10.50
C ILE A 61 -10.33 -15.03 10.48
N PRO A 62 -11.02 -15.97 11.15
CA PRO A 62 -12.47 -15.96 11.19
C PRO A 62 -12.94 -14.66 11.84
N ALA A 63 -13.96 -14.03 11.27
CA ALA A 63 -14.63 -12.92 11.94
C ALA A 63 -15.08 -13.42 13.32
N GLN A 64 -14.65 -12.74 14.40
CA GLN A 64 -15.14 -13.08 15.73
C GLN A 64 -16.62 -12.73 15.77
N GLU A 65 -17.49 -13.74 15.74
CA GLU A 65 -18.89 -13.56 16.10
C GLU A 65 -18.94 -13.04 17.55
N LYS A 66 -19.45 -11.82 17.73
CA LYS A 66 -19.78 -11.32 19.06
C LYS A 66 -20.89 -12.20 19.62
N ALA A 67 -20.57 -12.92 20.71
CA ALA A 67 -21.56 -13.62 21.54
C ALA A 67 -22.47 -12.63 22.28
#